data_AF-A0A4Q3UNG5-F1
#
_entry.id   AF-A0A4Q3UNG5-F1
#
_cell.length_a   1.000
_cell.length_b   1.000
_cell.length_c   1.000
_cell.angle_alpha   90.00
_cell.angle_beta   90.00
_cell.angle_gamma   90.00
#
_symmetry.space_group_name_H-M   'P 1'
#
loop_
_entity.id
_entity.type
_entity.pdbx_description
1 polymer ?
#
loop_
_entity_poly.entity_id
_entity_poly.type
_entity_poly.pdbx_seq_one_letter_code
_entity_poly.pdbx_strand_id
1 'polypeptide(L)'
;MIYTNDYDDANVEWEYGHVPNDTNPNYTPWPCLITPYTKNTDIFFDPSRSRTVKVQGDPMQNVGGWGWQVHMAINRAAFATDGDRVRTMTSFPSIAERVAFAYGEQQYNFGTGHWFDNNKAACPSLANTATTNDQDWYNMIGRSAVKNHGDGIISAFADGHAKKMPYKKVQRNNATFTDSETCEKEVFGGPDKIYVTADDPDTEVTRYWGRFWDASY
;
A
#
# COMPACT_ATOMS: atom_id res chain seq x y z
N MET A 1 29.47 7.19 2.70
CA MET A 1 28.68 8.34 3.21
C MET A 1 27.65 8.64 2.15
N ILE A 2 26.43 8.14 2.33
CA ILE A 2 25.30 8.46 1.44
C ILE A 2 24.94 9.92 1.71
N TYR A 3 24.85 10.73 0.66
CA TYR A 3 24.55 12.16 0.78
C TYR A 3 23.10 12.33 1.22
N THR A 4 22.89 12.78 2.45
CA THR A 4 21.57 13.02 3.07
C THR A 4 20.85 14.27 2.56
N ASN A 5 21.38 14.90 1.52
CA ASN A 5 20.85 16.13 0.92
C ASN A 5 20.30 15.91 -0.50
N ASP A 6 20.42 14.70 -1.06
CA ASP A 6 19.56 14.32 -2.17
C ASP A 6 18.22 13.90 -1.57
N TYR A 7 17.14 14.44 -2.11
CA TYR A 7 15.74 14.30 -1.67
C TYR A 7 15.19 12.86 -1.83
N ASP A 8 16.06 11.86 -1.87
CA ASP A 8 15.75 10.47 -2.19
C ASP A 8 15.20 9.68 -0.99
N ASP A 9 15.07 10.32 0.17
CA ASP A 9 14.50 9.73 1.39
C ASP A 9 13.23 10.46 1.82
N ALA A 10 12.10 10.06 1.24
CA ALA A 10 10.77 10.49 1.64
C ALA A 10 10.09 9.34 2.40
N ASN A 11 10.14 9.40 3.72
CA ASN A 11 9.37 8.52 4.57
C ASN A 11 8.03 9.17 4.92
N VAL A 12 6.92 8.53 4.58
CA VAL A 12 5.58 8.99 4.97
C VAL A 12 5.12 8.14 6.14
N GLU A 13 4.83 8.77 7.26
CA GLU A 13 4.21 8.08 8.39
C GLU A 13 2.87 7.46 7.95
N TRP A 14 2.74 6.13 7.98
CA TRP A 14 1.49 5.47 7.59
C TRP A 14 0.36 5.69 8.60
N GLU A 15 0.72 5.64 9.89
CA GLU A 15 -0.17 5.81 11.04
C GLU A 15 0.64 6.35 12.22
N TYR A 16 0.06 7.27 12.99
CA TYR A 16 0.68 7.82 14.20
C TYR A 16 -0.14 7.49 15.45
N GLY A 17 0.53 6.97 16.49
CA GLY A 17 -0.09 6.64 17.78
C GLY A 17 -0.58 7.89 18.52
N HIS A 18 -1.74 7.79 19.16
CA HIS A 18 -2.53 8.96 19.54
C HIS A 18 -1.92 9.94 20.57
N VAL A 19 -2.24 11.24 20.44
CA VAL A 19 -1.92 12.35 21.39
C VAL A 19 -3.11 12.54 22.36
N PRO A 20 -2.97 12.73 23.69
CA PRO A 20 -3.99 12.39 24.72
C PRO A 20 -5.49 12.81 24.64
N ASN A 21 -6.03 13.43 23.58
CA ASN A 21 -7.37 14.05 23.54
C ASN A 21 -8.27 13.70 22.32
N ASP A 22 -8.10 12.57 21.62
CA ASP A 22 -9.09 12.12 20.60
C ASP A 22 -9.89 10.93 21.11
N THR A 23 -11.10 10.84 20.55
CA THR A 23 -12.14 9.87 20.84
C THR A 23 -12.04 8.58 20.00
N ASN A 24 -11.04 8.46 19.12
CA ASN A 24 -10.73 7.24 18.36
C ASN A 24 -9.59 6.44 19.05
N PRO A 25 -9.65 5.10 19.19
CA PRO A 25 -8.91 4.45 20.27
C PRO A 25 -7.38 4.40 20.19
N ASN A 26 -6.68 4.48 19.04
CA ASN A 26 -5.21 4.25 19.05
C ASN A 26 -4.35 4.94 17.96
N TYR A 27 -4.87 5.31 16.78
CA TYR A 27 -4.03 5.77 15.63
C TYR A 27 -4.68 6.88 14.77
N THR A 28 -3.85 7.67 14.09
CA THR A 28 -4.22 8.68 13.05
C THR A 28 -3.73 8.20 11.67
N PRO A 29 -4.57 8.17 10.60
CA PRO A 29 -4.17 7.62 9.30
C PRO A 29 -3.37 8.63 8.46
N TRP A 30 -2.47 8.15 7.59
CA TRP A 30 -1.55 9.01 6.81
C TRP A 30 -2.19 10.15 6.02
N PRO A 31 -3.41 10.03 5.43
CA PRO A 31 -3.98 11.16 4.70
C PRO A 31 -4.19 12.36 5.62
N CYS A 32 -4.49 12.13 6.90
CA CYS A 32 -4.62 13.19 7.90
C CYS A 32 -3.29 13.83 8.23
N LEU A 33 -2.24 13.00 8.37
CA LEU A 33 -0.88 13.46 8.67
C LEU A 33 -0.33 14.37 7.57
N ILE A 34 -0.66 14.07 6.30
CA ILE A 34 -0.15 14.85 5.16
C ILE A 34 -1.10 15.95 4.66
N THR A 35 -2.35 16.00 5.14
CA THR A 35 -3.34 17.01 4.72
C THR A 35 -2.82 18.44 4.85
N PRO A 36 -2.11 18.85 5.93
CA PRO A 36 -1.53 20.20 6.03
C PRO A 36 -0.56 20.57 4.90
N TYR A 37 0.05 19.57 4.26
CA TYR A 37 1.01 19.72 3.16
C TYR A 37 0.37 19.50 1.78
N THR A 38 -0.91 19.13 1.75
CA THR A 38 -1.63 18.78 0.51
C THR A 38 -2.55 19.93 0.11
N LYS A 39 -2.35 20.48 -1.09
CA LYS A 39 -3.19 21.59 -1.59
C LYS A 39 -4.59 21.16 -2.03
N ASN A 40 -4.78 19.88 -2.34
CA ASN A 40 -6.06 19.33 -2.78
C ASN A 40 -6.25 17.90 -2.25
N THR A 41 -7.25 17.71 -1.39
CA THR A 41 -7.60 16.39 -0.81
C THR A 41 -8.29 15.46 -1.81
N ASP A 42 -8.75 15.96 -2.96
CA ASP A 42 -9.32 15.12 -4.01
C ASP A 42 -8.31 14.09 -4.54
N ILE A 43 -6.99 14.33 -4.38
CA ILE A 43 -5.95 13.37 -4.75
C ILE A 43 -6.12 12.01 -4.05
N PHE A 44 -6.64 12.00 -2.82
CA PHE A 44 -6.89 10.80 -2.01
C PHE A 44 -8.03 9.94 -2.54
N PHE A 45 -8.85 10.48 -3.44
CA PHE A 45 -9.99 9.81 -4.01
C PHE A 45 -9.71 9.44 -5.45
N ASP A 46 -9.89 8.16 -5.75
CA ASP A 46 -9.84 7.65 -7.10
C ASP A 46 -10.88 8.37 -7.98
N PRO A 47 -10.45 9.07 -9.05
CA PRO A 47 -11.35 9.86 -9.90
C PRO A 47 -12.34 8.99 -10.69
N SER A 48 -12.09 7.69 -10.82
CA SER A 48 -13.03 6.75 -11.45
C SER A 48 -14.15 6.30 -10.51
N ARG A 49 -14.10 6.71 -9.24
CA ARG A 49 -15.05 6.30 -8.20
C ARG A 49 -15.74 7.51 -7.58
N SER A 50 -17.00 7.31 -7.20
CA SER A 50 -17.71 8.32 -6.42
C SER A 50 -17.13 8.41 -5.01
N ARG A 51 -16.82 9.63 -4.58
CA ARG A 51 -16.49 9.91 -3.18
C ARG A 51 -17.74 9.74 -2.31
N THR A 52 -17.66 8.89 -1.31
CA THR A 52 -18.78 8.59 -0.38
C THR A 52 -18.71 9.40 0.92
N VAL A 53 -17.62 10.15 1.14
CA VAL A 53 -17.38 10.94 2.34
C VAL A 53 -17.31 12.44 2.07
N LYS A 54 -17.76 13.23 3.05
CA LYS A 54 -17.55 14.67 3.04
C LYS A 54 -16.17 14.98 3.59
N VAL A 55 -15.32 15.62 2.80
CA VAL A 55 -14.06 16.21 3.29
C VAL A 55 -14.41 17.44 4.14
N GLN A 56 -14.11 17.38 5.43
CA GLN A 56 -14.22 18.50 6.36
C GLN A 56 -12.83 19.14 6.56
N GLY A 57 -12.81 20.36 7.08
CA GLY A 57 -11.57 21.09 7.35
C GLY A 57 -10.66 20.40 8.36
N ASP A 58 -11.24 19.63 9.28
CA ASP A 58 -10.51 18.74 10.18
C ASP A 58 -10.68 17.28 9.70
N PRO A 59 -9.58 16.58 9.37
CA PRO A 59 -9.65 15.22 8.87
C PRO A 59 -10.00 14.17 9.93
N MET A 60 -9.86 14.49 11.21
CA MET A 60 -10.16 13.62 12.36
C MET A 60 -11.45 13.99 13.09
N GLN A 61 -12.27 14.89 12.53
CA GLN A 61 -13.53 15.26 13.16
C GLN A 61 -14.47 14.03 13.24
N ASN A 62 -14.59 13.44 14.44
CA ASN A 62 -15.33 12.23 14.84
C ASN A 62 -14.62 10.88 14.59
N VAL A 63 -15.06 9.85 15.33
CA VAL A 63 -14.69 8.43 15.12
C VAL A 63 -14.98 8.04 13.68
N GLY A 64 -13.93 7.68 12.92
CA GLY A 64 -14.04 7.32 11.50
C GLY A 64 -13.99 8.50 10.52
N GLY A 65 -13.26 9.58 10.86
CA GLY A 65 -12.99 10.73 9.98
C GLY A 65 -12.58 10.36 8.55
N TRP A 66 -12.72 11.30 7.60
CA TRP A 66 -12.64 11.01 6.17
C TRP A 66 -11.31 10.41 5.72
N GLY A 67 -10.22 10.62 6.47
CA GLY A 67 -8.90 10.05 6.17
C GLY A 67 -8.82 8.53 6.23
N TRP A 68 -9.73 7.86 6.94
CA TRP A 68 -9.83 6.40 6.93
C TRP A 68 -10.55 5.85 5.69
N GLN A 69 -11.29 6.71 4.99
CA GLN A 69 -12.23 6.33 3.93
C GLN A 69 -11.74 6.76 2.53
N VAL A 70 -10.44 7.01 2.42
CA VAL A 70 -9.80 7.36 1.14
C VAL A 70 -9.68 6.14 0.23
N HIS A 71 -9.50 6.37 -1.07
CA HIS A 71 -9.24 5.29 -2.02
C HIS A 71 -7.75 5.04 -2.24
N MET A 72 -6.92 6.09 -2.05
CA MET A 72 -5.47 5.96 -2.19
C MET A 72 -4.89 5.28 -0.95
N ALA A 73 -4.11 4.24 -1.19
CA ALA A 73 -3.49 3.43 -0.17
C ALA A 73 -1.97 3.52 -0.27
N ILE A 74 -1.31 3.73 0.87
CA ILE A 74 0.15 3.72 0.96
C ILE A 74 0.66 2.28 1.02
N ASN A 75 1.78 2.04 0.34
CA ASN A 75 2.52 0.80 0.45
C ASN A 75 3.28 0.78 1.79
N ARG A 76 2.73 0.07 2.78
CA ARG A 76 3.31 0.04 4.14
C ARG A 76 4.75 -0.46 4.16
N ALA A 77 5.08 -1.45 3.35
CA ALA A 77 6.41 -2.08 3.36
C ALA A 77 7.45 -1.33 2.51
N ALA A 78 7.01 -0.49 1.58
CA ALA A 78 7.90 0.20 0.65
C ALA A 78 8.12 1.68 0.98
N PHE A 79 7.16 2.36 1.62
CA PHE A 79 7.18 3.82 1.75
C PHE A 79 6.83 4.37 3.13
N ALA A 80 6.47 3.48 4.07
CA ALA A 80 6.09 3.89 5.41
C ALA A 80 6.96 3.27 6.49
N THR A 81 7.21 4.07 7.53
CA THR A 81 7.77 3.60 8.80
C THR A 81 6.65 3.17 9.73
N ASP A 82 6.82 2.01 10.36
CA ASP A 82 6.01 1.61 11.51
C ASP A 82 6.88 1.46 12.78
N GLY A 83 6.25 1.34 13.95
CA GLY A 83 6.96 1.31 15.23
C GLY A 83 7.98 0.17 15.38
N ASP A 84 7.80 -0.93 14.64
CA ASP A 84 8.71 -2.08 14.62
C ASP A 84 9.66 -2.08 13.41
N ARG A 85 9.38 -1.21 12.42
CA ARG A 85 10.08 -1.06 11.13
C ARG A 85 10.37 0.41 10.92
N VAL A 86 11.26 0.94 11.75
CA VAL A 86 11.82 2.28 11.58
C VAL A 86 12.71 2.26 10.35
N ARG A 87 12.26 2.89 9.26
CA ARG A 87 13.09 3.02 8.07
C ARG A 87 14.25 3.96 8.39
N THR A 88 15.44 3.47 8.14
CA THR A 88 16.68 4.25 8.21
C THR A 88 17.11 4.54 6.79
N MET A 89 17.84 5.64 6.57
CA MET A 89 18.35 6.08 5.26
C MET A 89 18.99 4.92 4.47
N THR A 90 18.22 4.25 3.64
CA THR A 90 18.67 3.13 2.81
C THR A 90 18.36 3.42 1.35
N SER A 91 19.31 3.06 0.48
CA SER A 91 19.14 3.14 -0.97
C SER A 91 18.14 2.08 -1.42
N PHE A 92 17.05 2.47 -2.08
CA PHE A 92 16.16 1.52 -2.75
C PHE A 92 16.77 1.05 -4.07
N PRO A 93 17.09 -0.23 -4.23
CA PRO A 93 17.32 -0.78 -5.56
C PRO A 93 16.07 -0.57 -6.41
N SER A 94 16.25 -0.06 -7.63
CA SER A 94 15.15 0.14 -8.58
C SER A 94 14.01 1.02 -8.03
N ILE A 95 14.34 2.15 -7.42
CA ILE A 95 13.35 3.12 -6.90
C ILE A 95 12.28 3.49 -7.94
N ALA A 96 12.67 3.64 -9.21
CA ALA A 96 11.75 3.90 -10.33
C ALA A 96 10.80 2.72 -10.66
N GLU A 97 10.93 1.56 -10.04
CA GLU A 97 10.02 0.43 -10.20
C GLU A 97 9.14 0.21 -8.98
N ARG A 98 9.48 0.80 -7.83
CA ARG A 98 8.82 0.60 -6.54
C ARG A 98 7.53 1.41 -6.41
N VAL A 99 6.40 0.74 -6.15
CA VAL A 99 5.14 1.43 -5.87
C VAL A 99 5.13 2.01 -4.46
N ALA A 100 4.84 3.31 -4.36
CA ALA A 100 4.64 4.03 -3.11
C ALA A 100 3.16 4.12 -2.74
N PHE A 101 2.30 4.43 -3.71
CA PHE A 101 0.86 4.53 -3.53
C PHE A 101 0.11 3.86 -4.67
N ALA A 102 -1.04 3.28 -4.36
CA ALA A 102 -1.97 2.76 -5.35
C ALA A 102 -3.42 2.97 -4.90
N TYR A 103 -4.35 3.03 -5.84
CA TYR A 103 -5.77 3.08 -5.49
C TYR A 103 -6.30 1.68 -5.19
N GLY A 104 -6.93 1.51 -4.03
CA GLY A 104 -7.52 0.25 -3.56
C GLY A 104 -9.02 0.33 -3.35
N GLU A 105 -9.69 -0.83 -3.44
CA GLU A 105 -11.10 -1.00 -3.11
C GLU A 105 -11.28 -2.07 -2.05
N GLN A 106 -11.49 -1.64 -0.81
CA GLN A 106 -11.70 -2.52 0.32
C GLN A 106 -13.11 -3.15 0.33
N GLN A 107 -13.23 -4.42 0.73
CA GLN A 107 -14.51 -5.13 0.90
C GLN A 107 -14.95 -5.27 2.35
N TYR A 108 -14.01 -5.56 3.26
CA TYR A 108 -14.34 -6.13 4.57
C TYR A 108 -14.42 -5.06 5.68
N ASN A 109 -13.40 -4.22 5.85
CA ASN A 109 -13.36 -3.24 6.96
C ASN A 109 -12.77 -1.89 6.55
N PHE A 110 -13.61 -0.90 6.29
CA PHE A 110 -13.21 0.45 5.86
C PHE A 110 -12.07 1.13 6.64
N GLY A 111 -11.77 0.73 7.88
CA GLY A 111 -10.64 1.25 8.67
C GLY A 111 -9.24 0.82 8.23
N THR A 112 -9.07 0.06 7.14
CA THR A 112 -7.73 -0.28 6.62
C THR A 112 -7.56 0.03 5.13
N GLY A 113 -8.41 0.91 4.58
CA GLY A 113 -8.41 1.24 3.15
C GLY A 113 -7.31 2.21 2.73
N HIS A 114 -6.66 2.87 3.69
CA HIS A 114 -5.58 3.83 3.48
C HIS A 114 -4.20 3.18 3.36
N TRP A 115 -4.05 1.88 3.55
CA TRP A 115 -2.79 1.18 3.28
C TRP A 115 -3.04 -0.22 2.75
N PHE A 116 -2.00 -0.86 2.22
CA PHE A 116 -2.06 -2.25 1.81
C PHE A 116 -0.80 -3.01 2.20
N ASP A 117 -0.95 -4.32 2.37
CA ASP A 117 0.17 -5.25 2.47
C ASP A 117 0.69 -5.55 1.05
N ASN A 118 1.96 -5.24 0.82
CA ASN A 118 2.60 -5.35 -0.49
C ASN A 118 2.68 -6.79 -1.00
N ASN A 119 2.97 -7.73 -0.10
CA ASN A 119 3.15 -9.13 -0.42
C ASN A 119 1.81 -9.74 -0.84
N LYS A 120 0.78 -9.50 -0.03
CA LYS A 120 -0.58 -9.95 -0.32
C LYS A 120 -1.13 -9.30 -1.59
N ALA A 121 -0.92 -8.00 -1.77
CA ALA A 121 -1.38 -7.29 -2.97
C ALA A 121 -0.77 -7.84 -4.27
N ALA A 122 0.38 -8.53 -4.22
CA ALA A 122 0.98 -9.18 -5.38
C ALA A 122 0.24 -10.46 -5.82
N CYS A 123 -0.49 -11.10 -4.92
CA CYS A 123 -1.07 -12.44 -5.14
C CYS A 123 -2.60 -12.46 -4.97
N PRO A 124 -3.37 -11.62 -5.69
CA PRO A 124 -4.82 -11.52 -5.47
C PRO A 124 -5.56 -12.83 -5.79
N SER A 125 -6.74 -13.01 -5.19
CA SER A 125 -7.73 -14.01 -5.61
C SER A 125 -9.05 -13.33 -5.99
N LEU A 126 -9.07 -12.72 -7.18
CA LEU A 126 -10.17 -11.83 -7.61
C LEU A 126 -11.50 -12.56 -7.86
N ALA A 127 -11.47 -13.89 -8.01
CA ALA A 127 -12.68 -14.70 -8.15
C ALA A 127 -13.41 -14.92 -6.81
N ASN A 128 -12.76 -14.62 -5.68
CA ASN A 128 -13.29 -14.88 -4.34
C ASN A 128 -13.62 -13.58 -3.60
N THR A 129 -14.69 -13.63 -2.83
CA THR A 129 -15.08 -12.54 -1.92
C THR A 129 -14.35 -12.72 -0.59
N ALA A 130 -13.68 -11.66 -0.12
CA ALA A 130 -12.98 -11.70 1.16
C ALA A 130 -13.99 -11.73 2.33
N THR A 131 -13.78 -12.63 3.28
CA THR A 131 -14.57 -12.74 4.51
C THR A 131 -13.77 -12.40 5.77
N THR A 132 -12.50 -12.02 5.61
CA THR A 132 -11.62 -11.53 6.68
C THR A 132 -10.80 -10.33 6.17
N ASN A 133 -10.21 -9.56 7.09
CA ASN A 133 -9.27 -8.49 6.74
C ASN A 133 -8.08 -9.02 5.92
N ASP A 134 -7.53 -10.16 6.33
CA ASP A 134 -6.34 -10.74 5.71
C ASP A 134 -6.58 -11.10 4.23
N GLN A 135 -7.74 -11.70 3.94
CA GLN A 135 -8.17 -12.00 2.58
C GLN A 135 -8.38 -10.73 1.75
N ASP A 136 -8.84 -9.65 2.37
CA ASP A 136 -9.12 -8.41 1.65
C ASP A 136 -7.84 -7.69 1.25
N TRP A 137 -6.75 -7.80 2.02
CA TRP A 137 -5.43 -7.28 1.64
C TRP A 137 -4.91 -7.88 0.33
N TYR A 138 -5.23 -9.15 0.03
CA TYR A 138 -4.91 -9.75 -1.27
C TYR A 138 -5.64 -9.05 -2.41
N ASN A 139 -6.92 -8.73 -2.21
CA ASN A 139 -7.80 -8.32 -3.31
C ASN A 139 -7.90 -6.82 -3.50
N MET A 140 -7.65 -6.01 -2.48
CA MET A 140 -7.97 -4.57 -2.48
C MET A 140 -7.42 -3.82 -3.70
N ILE A 141 -6.14 -3.98 -4.03
CA ILE A 141 -5.52 -3.28 -5.16
C ILE A 141 -5.95 -3.91 -6.51
N GLY A 142 -5.89 -5.24 -6.61
CA GLY A 142 -6.26 -5.94 -7.85
C GLY A 142 -7.73 -5.74 -8.25
N ARG A 143 -8.63 -5.70 -7.26
CA ARG A 143 -10.07 -5.44 -7.47
C ARG A 143 -10.28 -4.04 -8.02
N SER A 144 -9.62 -3.03 -7.44
CA SER A 144 -9.68 -1.66 -7.92
C SER A 144 -9.21 -1.55 -9.38
N ALA A 145 -8.08 -2.19 -9.69
CA ALA A 145 -7.50 -2.19 -11.03
C ALA A 145 -8.43 -2.79 -12.10
N VAL A 146 -9.03 -3.95 -11.83
CA VAL A 146 -9.93 -4.64 -12.77
C VAL A 146 -11.26 -3.92 -12.89
N LYS A 147 -11.86 -3.52 -11.77
CA LYS A 147 -13.22 -2.95 -11.75
C LYS A 147 -13.26 -1.50 -12.24
N ASN A 148 -12.27 -0.70 -11.88
CA ASN A 148 -12.35 0.76 -12.03
C ASN A 148 -11.35 1.32 -13.05
N HIS A 149 -10.24 0.61 -13.31
CA HIS A 149 -9.13 1.15 -14.10
C HIS A 149 -8.82 0.38 -15.38
N GLY A 150 -9.70 -0.53 -15.83
CA GLY A 150 -9.51 -1.28 -17.07
C GLY A 150 -8.20 -2.08 -17.07
N ASP A 151 -8.10 -3.02 -16.12
CA ASP A 151 -7.00 -3.98 -15.95
C ASP A 151 -5.61 -3.36 -15.69
N GLY A 152 -5.54 -2.14 -15.17
CA GLY A 152 -4.27 -1.52 -14.78
C GLY A 152 -4.31 -0.94 -13.38
N ILE A 153 -3.24 -1.12 -12.64
CA ILE A 153 -3.02 -0.49 -11.34
C ILE A 153 -2.54 0.93 -11.60
N ILE A 154 -3.26 1.92 -11.08
CA ILE A 154 -2.81 3.32 -11.07
C ILE A 154 -1.89 3.51 -9.88
N SER A 155 -0.64 3.86 -10.17
CA SER A 155 0.45 3.78 -9.20
C SER A 155 1.26 5.07 -9.21
N ALA A 156 1.58 5.56 -8.01
CA ALA A 156 2.66 6.51 -7.80
C ALA A 156 3.88 5.73 -7.31
N PHE A 157 5.03 6.03 -7.89
CA PHE A 157 6.29 5.35 -7.64
C PHE A 157 7.14 6.16 -6.66
N ALA A 158 8.13 5.46 -6.12
CA ALA A 158 9.01 5.94 -5.09
C ALA A 158 9.85 7.17 -5.46
N ASP A 159 10.20 7.30 -6.74
CA ASP A 159 10.91 8.45 -7.32
C ASP A 159 9.97 9.61 -7.71
N GLY A 160 8.68 9.50 -7.38
CA GLY A 160 7.68 10.54 -7.58
C GLY A 160 6.97 10.53 -8.93
N HIS A 161 7.33 9.64 -9.87
CA HIS A 161 6.54 9.52 -11.10
C HIS A 161 5.27 8.71 -10.87
N ALA A 162 4.29 8.83 -11.77
CA ALA A 162 3.06 8.03 -11.74
C ALA A 162 2.87 7.30 -13.07
N LYS A 163 2.38 6.06 -13.00
CA LYS A 163 2.15 5.23 -14.19
C LYS A 163 1.03 4.23 -13.94
N LYS A 164 0.28 3.94 -15.01
CA LYS A 164 -0.64 2.80 -15.05
C LYS A 164 0.13 1.52 -15.40
N MET A 165 0.19 0.58 -14.47
CA MET A 165 0.84 -0.72 -14.66
C MET A 165 -0.19 -1.80 -15.00
N PRO A 166 -0.01 -2.61 -16.06
CA PRO A 166 -0.91 -3.73 -16.33
C PRO A 166 -0.95 -4.68 -15.14
N TYR A 167 -2.13 -4.98 -14.60
CA TYR A 167 -2.24 -5.73 -13.33
C TYR A 167 -1.55 -7.10 -13.45
N LYS A 168 -1.74 -7.81 -14.58
CA LYS A 168 -1.13 -9.13 -14.84
C LYS A 168 0.40 -9.11 -14.90
N LYS A 169 1.01 -7.93 -15.10
CA LYS A 169 2.46 -7.79 -15.12
C LYS A 169 3.03 -7.92 -13.71
N VAL A 170 2.41 -7.22 -12.78
CA VAL A 170 2.89 -7.03 -11.41
C VAL A 170 2.12 -7.84 -10.37
N GLN A 171 1.01 -8.50 -10.73
CA GLN A 171 0.26 -9.40 -9.86
C GLN A 171 0.19 -10.82 -10.43
N ARG A 172 -0.09 -11.79 -9.57
CA ARG A 172 -0.33 -13.20 -9.88
C ARG A 172 -1.68 -13.59 -9.32
N ASN A 173 -2.70 -13.64 -10.18
CA ASN A 173 -4.07 -13.94 -9.75
C ASN A 173 -4.26 -15.43 -9.49
N ASN A 174 -4.82 -15.76 -8.34
CA ASN A 174 -4.95 -17.12 -7.81
C ASN A 174 -6.42 -17.58 -7.73
N ALA A 175 -6.63 -18.89 -7.83
CA ALA A 175 -7.97 -19.48 -7.82
C ALA A 175 -8.63 -19.41 -6.43
N THR A 176 -7.84 -19.46 -5.36
CA THR A 176 -8.30 -19.36 -3.96
C THR A 176 -7.39 -18.46 -3.13
N PHE A 177 -7.84 -18.09 -1.92
CA PHE A 177 -6.98 -17.40 -0.95
C PHE A 177 -5.86 -18.29 -0.41
N THR A 178 -6.09 -19.62 -0.30
CA THR A 178 -5.02 -20.58 0.06
C THR A 178 -3.91 -20.62 -1.00
N ASP A 179 -4.29 -20.56 -2.28
CA ASP A 179 -3.31 -20.44 -3.37
C ASP A 179 -2.61 -19.08 -3.34
N SER A 180 -3.28 -18.04 -2.84
CA SER A 180 -2.70 -16.70 -2.67
C SER A 180 -1.60 -16.67 -1.61
N GLU A 181 -1.81 -17.34 -0.48
CA GLU A 181 -0.78 -17.52 0.56
C GLU A 181 0.42 -18.33 0.05
N THR A 182 0.16 -19.32 -0.80
CA THR A 182 1.24 -20.11 -1.43
C THR A 182 2.02 -19.26 -2.44
N CYS A 183 1.31 -18.52 -3.28
CA CYS A 183 1.86 -17.55 -4.23
C CYS A 183 2.74 -16.53 -3.52
N GLU A 184 2.28 -15.99 -2.38
CA GLU A 184 3.05 -14.99 -1.61
C GLU A 184 4.45 -15.55 -1.31
N LYS A 185 4.52 -16.73 -0.72
CA LYS A 185 5.80 -17.34 -0.35
C LYS A 185 6.67 -17.68 -1.56
N GLU A 186 6.08 -18.13 -2.65
CA GLU A 186 6.83 -18.46 -3.89
C GLU A 186 7.36 -17.22 -4.61
N VAL A 187 6.55 -16.16 -4.67
CA VAL A 187 6.93 -14.90 -5.33
C VAL A 187 8.00 -14.17 -4.53
N PHE A 188 7.97 -14.25 -3.21
CA PHE A 188 8.78 -13.42 -2.33
C PHE A 188 9.93 -14.18 -1.65
N GLY A 189 9.75 -15.45 -1.29
CA GLY A 189 10.75 -16.33 -0.69
C GLY A 189 11.31 -17.38 -1.66
N GLY A 190 11.05 -17.26 -2.97
CA GLY A 190 11.71 -18.11 -3.96
C GLY A 190 11.34 -19.60 -3.90
N PRO A 191 12.19 -20.48 -4.49
CA PRO A 191 11.96 -21.92 -4.58
C PRO A 191 11.81 -22.64 -3.24
N ASP A 192 12.55 -22.22 -2.20
CA ASP A 192 12.47 -22.83 -0.87
C ASP A 192 11.29 -22.31 -0.03
N LYS A 193 10.65 -21.21 -0.47
CA LYS A 193 9.50 -20.55 0.17
C LYS A 193 9.85 -19.94 1.53
N ILE A 194 11.11 -19.64 1.76
CA ILE A 194 11.65 -19.05 2.98
C ILE A 194 12.11 -17.64 2.66
N TYR A 195 11.72 -16.66 3.48
CA TYR A 195 12.20 -15.30 3.33
C TYR A 195 13.62 -15.17 3.87
N VAL A 196 14.36 -14.18 3.38
CA VAL A 196 15.71 -13.81 3.86
C VAL A 196 16.78 -14.84 3.52
N THR A 197 16.60 -15.53 2.39
CA THR A 197 17.55 -16.50 1.86
C THR A 197 18.22 -15.96 0.60
N ALA A 198 19.33 -16.60 0.19
CA ALA A 198 20.09 -16.17 -0.97
C ALA A 198 19.34 -16.37 -2.31
N ASP A 199 18.26 -17.13 -2.31
CA ASP A 199 17.40 -17.40 -3.45
C ASP A 199 16.13 -16.53 -3.51
N ASP A 200 15.97 -15.56 -2.59
CA ASP A 200 14.91 -14.55 -2.65
C ASP A 200 14.91 -13.86 -4.04
N PRO A 201 13.83 -13.98 -4.85
CA PRO A 201 13.88 -13.63 -6.26
C PRO A 201 13.78 -12.13 -6.51
N ASP A 202 14.68 -11.60 -7.33
CA ASP A 202 14.64 -10.21 -7.82
C ASP A 202 13.97 -10.16 -9.19
N THR A 203 12.66 -9.91 -9.19
CA THR A 203 11.79 -9.91 -10.36
C THR A 203 11.04 -8.60 -10.45
N GLU A 204 10.46 -8.31 -11.61
CA GLU A 204 9.60 -7.13 -11.75
C GLU A 204 8.45 -7.08 -10.72
N VAL A 205 7.91 -8.24 -10.30
CA VAL A 205 6.87 -8.27 -9.26
C VAL A 205 7.43 -7.86 -7.90
N THR A 206 8.57 -8.44 -7.51
CA THR A 206 9.17 -8.15 -6.21
C THR A 206 9.74 -6.74 -6.15
N ARG A 207 10.29 -6.20 -7.26
CA ARG A 207 10.70 -4.78 -7.42
C ARG A 207 9.53 -3.81 -7.48
N TYR A 208 8.39 -4.24 -7.99
CA TYR A 208 7.20 -3.40 -7.95
C TYR A 208 6.66 -3.26 -6.52
N TRP A 209 6.43 -4.37 -5.81
CA TRP A 209 5.72 -4.35 -4.53
C TRP A 209 6.58 -4.04 -3.30
N GLY A 210 7.78 -4.58 -3.19
CA GLY A 210 8.62 -4.44 -1.99
C GLY A 210 8.94 -5.80 -1.41
N ARG A 211 9.93 -5.87 -0.52
CA ARG A 211 10.10 -7.00 0.40
C ARG A 211 9.95 -6.46 1.80
N PHE A 212 8.91 -6.90 2.52
CA PHE A 212 8.61 -6.32 3.83
C PHE A 212 9.69 -6.60 4.88
N TRP A 213 10.51 -7.63 4.69
CA TRP A 213 11.56 -8.06 5.61
C TRP A 213 12.93 -7.45 5.30
N ASP A 214 13.10 -6.84 4.12
CA ASP A 214 14.36 -6.27 3.69
C ASP A 214 14.22 -4.75 3.57
N ALA A 215 14.64 -4.05 4.63
CA ALA A 215 14.61 -2.59 4.67
C ALA A 215 15.53 -1.92 3.64
N SER A 216 16.41 -2.69 2.98
CA SER A 216 17.32 -2.22 1.93
C SER A 216 16.87 -2.56 0.52
N TYR A 217 15.70 -3.19 0.35
CA TYR A 217 15.13 -3.60 -0.93
C TYR A 217 13.98 -2.69 -1.37
#